data_AF-A0A7C4Y8J4-F1
#
_entry.id   AF-A0A7C4Y8J4-F1
#
_cell.length_a   1.000
_cell.length_b   1.000
_cell.length_c   1.000
_cell.angle_alpha   90.00
_cell.angle_beta   90.00
_cell.angle_gamma   90.00
#
_symmetry.space_group_name_H-M   'P 1'
#
loop_
_entity.id
_entity.type
_entity.pdbx_description
1 polymer ?
#
loop_
_entity_poly.entity_id
_entity_poly.type
_entity_poly.pdbx_seq_one_letter_code
_entity_poly.pdbx_strand_id
1 'polypeptide(L)'
;KILWQKSLHKDHPHEAGHYTASLASNSPVTDGERIVASFGSRGVYCLDLEGKLLWKKDLGEMHSKHGHGEGSSPVLHGDVVVINWDHEEQSFIVALDKRTGQQKWRVARPEDTSWATPIVVEHKGRAQIVVSGTNRIRSYDPATGGVNWECGGLSSNIVASPVSADGIVFAGSSYDTRNLLAIRLDGAKGDITGTDQVLWSRRRGCPYVPSPLLYDGFLYTLQHYQGVIFRIDSKNGEEQGGPFRLAAVTEVYSSPVGAAGRIYVTSRAGITQVLSNDAEGKSLATNRLDDSISASAAIAGSELYLRGEKHLYCIAEK
;
A
#
# COMPACT_ATOMS: atom_id res chain seq x y z
N LYS A 1 -13.43 16.51 -16.90
CA LYS A 1 -13.13 16.37 -18.35
C LYS A 1 -12.00 15.37 -18.49
N ILE A 2 -12.12 14.38 -19.38
CA ILE A 2 -11.01 13.46 -19.71
C ILE A 2 -10.02 14.21 -20.62
N LEU A 3 -8.73 14.25 -20.26
CA LEU A 3 -7.70 14.93 -21.07
C LEU A 3 -7.25 14.06 -22.24
N TRP A 4 -7.00 12.76 -21.99
CA TRP A 4 -6.67 11.77 -23.00
C TRP A 4 -7.08 10.37 -22.51
N GLN A 5 -7.17 9.42 -23.45
CA GLN A 5 -7.44 8.01 -23.19
C GLN A 5 -6.60 7.16 -24.15
N LYS A 6 -5.97 6.11 -23.64
CA LYS A 6 -5.12 5.23 -24.42
C LYS A 6 -5.26 3.77 -24.00
N SER A 7 -5.45 2.88 -24.98
CA SER A 7 -5.32 1.44 -24.76
C SER A 7 -3.84 1.05 -24.84
N LEU A 8 -3.31 0.52 -23.74
CA LEU A 8 -1.92 0.06 -23.64
C LEU A 8 -1.77 -1.42 -24.02
N HIS A 9 -2.79 -2.21 -23.68
CA HIS A 9 -2.82 -3.65 -23.91
C HIS A 9 -4.27 -4.13 -24.10
N LYS A 10 -4.47 -5.21 -24.84
CA LYS A 10 -5.75 -5.92 -24.97
C LYS A 10 -5.46 -7.40 -25.03
N ASP A 11 -5.96 -8.13 -24.04
CA ASP A 11 -5.77 -9.57 -23.96
C ASP A 11 -6.84 -10.21 -23.06
N HIS A 12 -7.00 -11.52 -23.18
CA HIS A 12 -7.80 -12.30 -22.26
C HIS A 12 -7.04 -12.55 -20.97
N PRO A 13 -7.74 -12.63 -19.82
CA PRO A 13 -7.09 -13.01 -18.60
C PRO A 13 -6.64 -14.47 -18.60
N HIS A 14 -5.37 -14.71 -18.26
CA HIS A 14 -4.82 -16.06 -18.09
C HIS A 14 -5.34 -16.73 -16.80
N GLU A 15 -5.68 -15.94 -15.78
CA GLU A 15 -6.38 -16.38 -14.56
C GLU A 15 -7.54 -15.46 -14.20
N ALA A 16 -8.47 -15.97 -13.39
CA ALA A 16 -9.55 -15.16 -12.84
C ALA A 16 -9.01 -14.09 -11.87
N GLY A 17 -9.91 -13.29 -11.31
CA GLY A 17 -9.57 -12.37 -10.24
C GLY A 17 -10.60 -12.43 -9.13
N HIS A 18 -10.26 -11.86 -7.98
CA HIS A 18 -11.23 -11.67 -6.92
C HIS A 18 -12.41 -10.81 -7.45
N TYR A 19 -13.64 -11.18 -7.10
CA TYR A 19 -14.86 -10.57 -7.65
C TYR A 19 -15.03 -9.07 -7.33
N THR A 20 -14.23 -8.53 -6.41
CA THR A 20 -14.19 -7.11 -6.03
C THR A 20 -12.99 -6.35 -6.61
N ALA A 21 -12.14 -7.04 -7.38
CA ALA A 21 -10.95 -6.50 -8.00
C ALA A 21 -11.15 -6.29 -9.51
N SER A 22 -10.20 -5.59 -10.12
CA SER A 22 -10.07 -5.54 -11.58
C SER A 22 -8.70 -6.05 -11.99
N LEU A 23 -8.50 -6.33 -13.29
CA LEU A 23 -7.18 -6.64 -13.83
C LEU A 23 -6.23 -5.42 -13.90
N ALA A 24 -6.66 -4.28 -13.35
CA ALA A 24 -5.90 -3.02 -13.26
C ALA A 24 -5.95 -2.47 -11.81
N SER A 25 -5.70 -3.33 -10.83
CA SER A 25 -5.81 -2.97 -9.40
C SER A 25 -4.67 -2.09 -8.89
N ASN A 26 -3.53 -2.05 -9.58
CA ASN A 26 -2.37 -1.24 -9.22
C ASN A 26 -2.63 0.25 -9.45
N SER A 27 -2.17 1.09 -8.53
CA SER A 27 -2.14 2.54 -8.74
C SER A 27 -0.93 2.94 -9.59
N PRO A 28 -1.06 3.85 -10.56
CA PRO A 28 0.11 4.40 -11.24
C PRO A 28 0.91 5.31 -10.31
N VAL A 29 2.19 5.53 -10.64
CA VAL A 29 3.06 6.51 -9.99
C VAL A 29 3.53 7.56 -10.99
N THR A 30 3.77 8.78 -10.54
CA THR A 30 4.29 9.87 -11.38
C THR A 30 5.36 10.70 -10.68
N ASP A 31 6.34 11.18 -11.44
CA ASP A 31 7.31 12.19 -11.00
C ASP A 31 6.96 13.61 -11.51
N GLY A 32 5.75 13.79 -12.05
CA GLY A 32 5.33 15.04 -12.68
C GLY A 32 5.80 15.22 -14.12
N GLU A 33 6.57 14.29 -14.66
CA GLU A 33 6.94 14.24 -16.09
C GLU A 33 6.49 12.95 -16.76
N ARG A 34 6.50 11.84 -16.01
CA ARG A 34 6.21 10.49 -16.49
C ARG A 34 5.16 9.82 -15.62
N ILE A 35 4.27 9.06 -16.24
CA ILE A 35 3.30 8.20 -15.57
C ILE A 35 3.72 6.75 -15.79
N VAL A 36 3.95 6.02 -14.72
CA VAL A 36 4.30 4.60 -14.77
C VAL A 36 3.16 3.78 -14.18
N ALA A 37 2.61 2.87 -14.98
CA ALA A 37 1.49 2.01 -14.61
C ALA A 37 1.88 0.54 -14.80
N SER A 38 1.63 -0.28 -13.78
CA SER A 38 1.79 -1.73 -13.85
C SER A 38 0.42 -2.39 -14.01
N PHE A 39 0.30 -3.27 -15.00
CA PHE A 39 -0.86 -4.17 -15.16
C PHE A 39 -0.45 -5.62 -14.92
N GLY A 40 0.55 -5.80 -14.04
CA GLY A 40 1.20 -7.07 -13.72
C GLY A 40 1.54 -7.84 -14.99
N SER A 41 0.91 -9.00 -15.21
CA SER A 41 1.20 -9.88 -16.35
C SER A 41 0.94 -9.25 -17.71
N ARG A 42 0.20 -8.13 -17.78
CA ARG A 42 -0.05 -7.40 -19.03
C ARG A 42 1.00 -6.31 -19.28
N GLY A 43 2.01 -6.24 -18.42
CA GLY A 43 3.19 -5.40 -18.57
C GLY A 43 3.16 -4.12 -17.74
N VAL A 44 4.34 -3.50 -17.67
CA VAL A 44 4.59 -2.19 -17.08
C VAL A 44 4.79 -1.18 -18.20
N TYR A 45 4.10 -0.04 -18.13
CA TYR A 45 4.10 0.98 -19.17
C TYR A 45 4.50 2.32 -18.56
N CYS A 46 5.28 3.08 -19.31
CA CYS A 46 5.59 4.47 -19.00
C CYS A 46 5.09 5.39 -20.10
N LEU A 47 4.41 6.46 -19.69
CA LEU A 47 3.86 7.48 -20.56
C LEU A 47 4.37 8.86 -20.16
N ASP A 48 4.34 9.82 -21.08
CA ASP A 48 4.37 11.23 -20.70
C ASP A 48 2.99 11.71 -20.22
N LEU A 49 2.90 12.97 -19.79
CA LEU A 49 1.66 13.55 -19.28
C LEU A 49 0.58 13.72 -20.36
N GLU A 50 0.96 13.67 -21.64
CA GLU A 50 0.07 13.73 -22.80
C GLU A 50 -0.41 12.33 -23.24
N GLY A 51 0.01 11.27 -22.56
CA GLY A 51 -0.38 9.89 -22.84
C GLY A 51 0.40 9.25 -24.00
N LYS A 52 1.52 9.84 -24.45
CA LYS A 52 2.45 9.17 -25.37
C LYS A 52 3.13 8.03 -24.64
N LEU A 53 3.26 6.88 -25.30
CA LEU A 53 3.98 5.74 -24.75
C LEU A 53 5.48 6.02 -24.91
N LEU A 54 6.22 5.98 -23.80
CA LEU A 54 7.67 6.18 -23.78
C LEU A 54 8.39 4.83 -23.82
N TRP A 55 7.97 3.88 -22.98
CA TRP A 55 8.48 2.51 -22.98
C TRP A 55 7.46 1.52 -22.40
N LYS A 56 7.66 0.25 -22.70
CA LYS A 56 6.94 -0.88 -22.10
C LYS A 56 7.91 -1.97 -21.66
N LYS A 57 7.58 -2.67 -20.58
CA LYS A 57 8.35 -3.80 -20.05
C LYS A 57 7.42 -4.95 -19.73
N ASP A 58 7.74 -6.11 -20.30
CA ASP A 58 7.14 -7.38 -19.93
C ASP A 58 8.00 -8.05 -18.84
N LEU A 59 7.32 -8.58 -17.83
CA LEU A 59 7.92 -9.25 -16.67
C LEU A 59 7.48 -10.72 -16.55
N GLY A 60 6.65 -11.22 -17.47
CA GLY A 60 6.09 -12.56 -17.47
C GLY A 60 4.66 -12.61 -16.92
N GLU A 61 4.18 -13.83 -16.67
CA GLU A 61 2.85 -14.09 -16.10
C GLU A 61 2.94 -14.34 -14.58
N MET A 62 1.93 -13.91 -13.83
CA MET A 62 1.80 -14.12 -12.40
C MET A 62 0.69 -15.13 -12.10
N HIS A 63 1.00 -16.19 -11.36
CA HIS A 63 -0.02 -17.05 -10.76
C HIS A 63 -0.26 -16.62 -9.31
N SER A 64 -1.39 -15.96 -9.05
CA SER A 64 -1.70 -15.47 -7.71
C SER A 64 -2.33 -16.55 -6.83
N LYS A 65 -2.06 -16.50 -5.53
CA LYS A 65 -2.68 -17.39 -4.55
C LYS A 65 -4.21 -17.32 -4.66
N HIS A 66 -4.82 -18.48 -4.88
CA HIS A 66 -6.25 -18.66 -5.11
C HIS A 66 -6.83 -17.97 -6.37
N GLY A 67 -6.00 -17.49 -7.29
CA GLY A 67 -6.46 -16.71 -8.46
C GLY A 67 -7.17 -15.42 -8.06
N HIS A 68 -6.75 -14.80 -6.95
CA HIS A 68 -7.31 -13.53 -6.47
C HIS A 68 -6.95 -12.33 -7.36
N GLY A 69 -6.01 -12.52 -8.29
CA GLY A 69 -5.52 -11.51 -9.20
C GLY A 69 -4.28 -10.80 -8.68
N GLU A 70 -3.83 -9.82 -9.45
CA GLU A 70 -2.54 -9.15 -9.29
C GLU A 70 -2.74 -7.75 -8.67
N GLY A 71 -1.87 -7.36 -7.74
CA GLY A 71 -2.07 -6.09 -7.03
C GLY A 71 -0.90 -5.69 -6.15
N SER A 72 0.17 -5.16 -6.73
CA SER A 72 1.21 -4.41 -6.04
C SER A 72 1.66 -3.23 -6.91
N SER A 73 1.47 -2.00 -6.40
CA SER A 73 1.71 -0.79 -7.19
C SER A 73 3.21 -0.52 -7.38
N PRO A 74 3.64 0.07 -8.51
CA PRO A 74 5.00 0.57 -8.68
C PRO A 74 5.33 1.66 -7.65
N VAL A 75 6.59 1.74 -7.25
CA VAL A 75 7.13 2.89 -6.49
C VAL A 75 8.27 3.55 -7.25
N LEU A 76 8.37 4.87 -7.17
CA LEU A 76 9.40 5.66 -7.83
C LEU A 76 10.38 6.23 -6.80
N HIS A 77 11.67 6.10 -7.05
CA HIS A 77 12.71 6.74 -6.26
C HIS A 77 13.89 7.12 -7.14
N GLY A 78 14.21 8.42 -7.18
CA GLY A 78 15.26 8.96 -8.06
C GLY A 78 15.03 8.58 -9.53
N ASP A 79 15.91 7.71 -10.05
CA ASP A 79 15.91 7.24 -11.43
C ASP A 79 15.40 5.80 -11.60
N VAL A 80 14.82 5.20 -10.56
CA VAL A 80 14.26 3.84 -10.60
C VAL A 80 12.77 3.79 -10.34
N VAL A 81 12.12 2.87 -11.05
CA VAL A 81 10.80 2.34 -10.75
C VAL A 81 10.98 0.94 -10.20
N VAL A 82 10.47 0.68 -9.01
CA VAL A 82 10.56 -0.64 -8.37
C VAL A 82 9.21 -1.32 -8.43
N ILE A 83 9.22 -2.59 -8.84
CA ILE A 83 8.05 -3.46 -8.95
C ILE A 83 8.26 -4.66 -8.03
N ASN A 84 7.29 -4.92 -7.14
CA ASN A 84 7.20 -6.18 -6.43
C ASN A 84 6.50 -7.22 -7.32
N TRP A 85 7.09 -8.40 -7.44
CA TRP A 85 6.56 -9.50 -8.24
C TRP A 85 6.51 -10.76 -7.38
N ASP A 86 5.69 -10.71 -6.33
CA ASP A 86 5.44 -11.83 -5.44
C ASP A 86 4.22 -12.61 -5.93
N HIS A 87 4.39 -13.91 -6.19
CA HIS A 87 3.36 -14.81 -6.71
C HIS A 87 3.66 -16.26 -6.29
N GLU A 88 2.87 -17.23 -6.77
CA GLU A 88 3.04 -18.65 -6.40
C GLU A 88 4.15 -19.39 -7.17
N GLU A 89 4.92 -18.71 -8.01
CA GLU A 89 6.11 -19.27 -8.66
C GLU A 89 7.39 -18.54 -8.20
N GLN A 90 8.34 -18.28 -9.12
CA GLN A 90 9.60 -17.63 -8.79
C GLN A 90 9.42 -16.12 -8.58
N SER A 91 9.07 -15.75 -7.35
CA SER A 91 8.97 -14.35 -6.93
C SER A 91 10.28 -13.58 -7.04
N PHE A 92 10.18 -12.28 -7.34
CA PHE A 92 11.31 -11.37 -7.41
C PHE A 92 10.89 -9.90 -7.17
N ILE A 93 11.88 -9.05 -6.90
CA ILE A 93 11.74 -7.59 -6.96
C ILE A 93 12.67 -7.07 -8.04
N VAL A 94 12.21 -6.08 -8.81
CA VAL A 94 12.96 -5.53 -9.95
C VAL A 94 12.96 -4.00 -9.90
N ALA A 95 14.11 -3.40 -10.20
CA ALA A 95 14.19 -1.98 -10.53
C ALA A 95 14.39 -1.78 -12.03
N LEU A 96 13.56 -0.92 -12.59
CA LEU A 96 13.64 -0.45 -13.97
C LEU A 96 14.14 0.98 -13.98
N ASP A 97 14.97 1.33 -14.94
CA ASP A 97 15.29 2.73 -15.22
C ASP A 97 14.03 3.48 -15.65
N LYS A 98 13.70 4.57 -14.95
CA LYS A 98 12.44 5.28 -15.18
C LYS A 98 12.31 5.88 -16.59
N ARG A 99 13.43 6.14 -17.27
CA ARG A 99 13.46 6.79 -18.60
C ARG A 99 13.37 5.77 -19.73
N THR A 100 13.92 4.58 -19.53
CA THR A 100 14.09 3.58 -20.61
C THR A 100 13.34 2.27 -20.37
N GLY A 101 12.91 1.98 -19.14
CA GLY A 101 12.32 0.69 -18.76
C GLY A 101 13.33 -0.45 -18.70
N GLN A 102 14.62 -0.18 -18.89
CA GLN A 102 15.67 -1.20 -18.80
C GLN A 102 15.86 -1.64 -17.34
N GLN A 103 16.02 -2.93 -17.13
CA GLN A 103 16.28 -3.49 -15.81
C GLN A 103 17.66 -3.04 -15.31
N LYS A 104 17.70 -2.36 -14.16
CA LYS A 104 18.95 -2.03 -13.46
C LYS A 104 19.41 -3.19 -12.58
N TRP A 105 18.47 -3.79 -11.86
CA TRP A 105 18.71 -4.96 -11.04
C TRP A 105 17.44 -5.78 -10.88
N ARG A 106 17.60 -7.05 -10.51
CA ARG A 106 16.53 -7.99 -10.16
C ARG A 106 17.03 -8.92 -9.07
N VAL A 107 16.22 -9.12 -8.05
CA VAL A 107 16.58 -9.96 -6.90
C VAL A 107 15.47 -10.96 -6.64
N ALA A 108 15.82 -12.24 -6.58
CA ALA A 108 14.89 -13.30 -6.25
C ALA A 108 14.37 -13.12 -4.81
N ARG A 109 13.08 -13.36 -4.61
CA ARG A 109 12.42 -13.26 -3.31
C ARG A 109 11.91 -14.66 -2.94
N PRO A 110 12.34 -15.26 -1.82
CA PRO A 110 11.76 -16.50 -1.33
C PRO A 110 10.43 -16.18 -0.64
N GLU A 111 9.44 -15.82 -1.45
CA GLU A 111 8.14 -15.32 -1.04
C GLU A 111 7.08 -15.97 -1.92
N ASP A 112 5.98 -16.40 -1.32
CA ASP A 112 4.74 -16.71 -2.05
C ASP A 112 4.01 -15.40 -2.37
N THR A 113 2.78 -15.49 -2.92
CA THR A 113 1.99 -14.30 -3.28
C THR A 113 1.87 -13.30 -2.13
N SER A 114 2.20 -12.05 -2.44
CA SER A 114 1.88 -10.89 -1.61
C SER A 114 1.37 -9.73 -2.48
N TRP A 115 0.45 -8.95 -1.94
CA TRP A 115 -0.16 -7.79 -2.60
C TRP A 115 0.28 -6.47 -1.97
N ALA A 116 1.28 -6.49 -1.09
CA ALA A 116 1.78 -5.26 -0.49
C ALA A 116 2.50 -4.40 -1.53
N THR A 117 2.15 -3.13 -1.57
CA THR A 117 2.87 -2.12 -2.35
C THR A 117 4.16 -1.75 -1.60
N PRO A 118 5.33 -1.75 -2.26
CA PRO A 118 6.57 -1.23 -1.68
C PRO A 118 6.45 0.23 -1.25
N ILE A 119 7.13 0.59 -0.17
CA ILE A 119 7.33 1.99 0.21
C ILE A 119 8.79 2.38 0.09
N VAL A 120 9.06 3.65 -0.22
CA VAL A 120 10.38 4.25 -0.08
C VAL A 120 10.44 4.86 1.31
N VAL A 121 11.46 4.49 2.08
CA VAL A 121 11.71 5.06 3.41
C VAL A 121 13.06 5.77 3.37
N GLU A 122 13.06 7.05 3.67
CA GLU A 122 14.30 7.81 3.90
C GLU A 122 14.58 7.90 5.39
N HIS A 123 15.80 7.52 5.79
CA HIS A 123 16.22 7.63 7.18
C HIS A 123 17.71 7.96 7.26
N LYS A 124 18.05 9.05 7.96
CA LYS A 124 19.43 9.58 8.10
C LYS A 124 20.17 9.69 6.75
N GLY A 125 19.50 10.25 5.74
CA GLY A 125 20.06 10.47 4.41
C GLY A 125 20.23 9.20 3.56
N ARG A 126 19.66 8.07 3.98
CA ARG A 126 19.65 6.82 3.21
C ARG A 126 18.24 6.40 2.87
N ALA A 127 17.97 6.28 1.58
CA ALA A 127 16.73 5.70 1.08
C ALA A 127 16.80 4.18 1.08
N GLN A 128 15.69 3.53 1.36
CA GLN A 128 15.52 2.08 1.29
C GLN A 128 14.12 1.73 0.81
N ILE A 129 13.99 0.66 0.04
CA ILE A 129 12.70 0.13 -0.40
C ILE A 129 12.26 -0.93 0.59
N VAL A 130 11.10 -0.76 1.21
CA VAL A 130 10.56 -1.71 2.18
C VAL A 130 9.32 -2.39 1.61
N VAL A 131 9.32 -3.73 1.65
CA VAL A 131 8.23 -4.57 1.13
C VAL A 131 7.86 -5.61 2.17
N SER A 132 6.57 -5.67 2.52
CA SER A 132 6.01 -6.75 3.32
C SER A 132 5.76 -7.96 2.42
N GLY A 133 6.46 -9.07 2.66
CA GLY A 133 6.21 -10.36 2.02
C GLY A 133 5.59 -11.36 2.99
N THR A 134 5.08 -12.47 2.44
CA THR A 134 4.45 -13.60 3.15
C THR A 134 5.36 -14.20 4.22
N ASN A 135 6.62 -14.43 3.90
CA ASN A 135 7.63 -14.97 4.81
C ASN A 135 8.33 -13.85 5.59
N ARG A 136 8.78 -12.79 4.90
CA ARG A 136 9.55 -11.70 5.52
C ARG A 136 9.15 -10.32 5.00
N ILE A 137 9.16 -9.35 5.91
CA ILE A 137 9.33 -7.93 5.56
C ILE A 137 10.80 -7.72 5.24
N ARG A 138 11.12 -7.09 4.11
CA ARG A 138 12.51 -6.80 3.72
C ARG A 138 12.71 -5.34 3.35
N SER A 139 13.90 -4.85 3.66
CA SER A 139 14.44 -3.60 3.15
C SER A 139 15.51 -3.86 2.11
N TYR A 140 15.48 -3.08 1.04
CA TYR A 140 16.42 -3.15 -0.08
C TYR A 140 17.11 -1.81 -0.31
N ASP A 141 18.39 -1.87 -0.66
CA ASP A 141 19.12 -0.76 -1.24
C ASP A 141 18.52 -0.41 -2.62
N PRO A 142 18.04 0.82 -2.86
CA PRO A 142 17.38 1.17 -4.11
C PRO A 142 18.30 1.13 -5.34
N ALA A 143 19.61 1.29 -5.16
CA ALA A 143 20.58 1.33 -6.25
C ALA A 143 21.01 -0.07 -6.70
N THR A 144 21.04 -1.04 -5.79
CA THR A 144 21.62 -2.37 -6.03
C THR A 144 20.64 -3.53 -5.87
N GLY A 145 19.53 -3.33 -5.15
CA GLY A 145 18.62 -4.40 -4.75
C GLY A 145 19.15 -5.26 -3.60
N GLY A 146 20.30 -4.92 -3.00
CA GLY A 146 20.84 -5.66 -1.85
C GLY A 146 19.91 -5.58 -0.64
N VAL A 147 19.69 -6.70 0.06
CA VAL A 147 18.90 -6.72 1.30
C VAL A 147 19.68 -6.05 2.42
N ASN A 148 19.12 -4.99 3.00
CA ASN A 148 19.68 -4.31 4.17
C ASN A 148 19.37 -5.10 5.45
N TRP A 149 18.09 -5.41 5.63
CA TRP A 149 17.57 -6.16 6.77
C TRP A 149 16.27 -6.89 6.39
N GLU A 150 15.93 -7.91 7.18
CA GLU A 150 14.67 -8.64 7.07
C GLU A 150 14.07 -8.97 8.43
N CYS A 151 12.74 -9.03 8.51
CA CYS A 151 12.01 -9.35 9.73
C CYS A 151 10.86 -10.30 9.43
N GLY A 152 10.75 -11.40 10.18
CA GLY A 152 9.60 -12.30 10.15
C GLY A 152 8.48 -11.87 11.10
N GLY A 153 7.43 -12.68 11.16
CA GLY A 153 6.36 -12.56 12.14
C GLY A 153 5.03 -12.03 11.60
N LEU A 154 4.89 -11.84 10.29
CA LEU A 154 3.59 -11.59 9.66
C LEU A 154 2.89 -12.91 9.24
N SER A 155 1.67 -12.78 8.72
CA SER A 155 0.78 -13.88 8.30
C SER A 155 1.07 -14.39 6.89
N SER A 156 0.55 -15.57 6.52
CA SER A 156 0.80 -16.19 5.19
C SER A 156 0.02 -15.57 4.00
N ASN A 157 -0.57 -14.39 4.19
CA ASN A 157 -1.36 -13.68 3.19
C ASN A 157 -1.28 -12.17 3.45
N ILE A 158 -0.38 -11.51 2.72
CA ILE A 158 0.00 -10.11 2.97
C ILE A 158 -0.60 -9.20 1.92
N VAL A 159 -1.38 -8.22 2.36
CA VAL A 159 -2.06 -7.24 1.50
C VAL A 159 -1.74 -5.81 1.94
N ALA A 160 -1.87 -5.52 3.23
CA ALA A 160 -1.54 -4.21 3.79
C ALA A 160 -0.09 -3.82 3.50
N SER A 161 0.09 -2.64 2.94
CA SER A 161 1.41 -2.04 2.73
C SER A 161 1.92 -1.45 4.05
N PRO A 162 3.24 -1.46 4.28
CA PRO A 162 3.82 -0.84 5.46
C PRO A 162 3.68 0.70 5.41
N VAL A 163 3.86 1.35 6.56
CA VAL A 163 4.03 2.81 6.67
C VAL A 163 5.25 3.14 7.52
N SER A 164 5.78 4.36 7.42
CA SER A 164 6.96 4.75 8.19
C SER A 164 6.95 6.22 8.57
N ALA A 165 7.47 6.52 9.76
CA ALA A 165 8.00 7.84 10.11
C ALA A 165 9.02 7.71 11.24
N ASP A 166 9.79 8.77 11.48
CA ASP A 166 10.68 8.90 12.64
C ASP A 166 11.68 7.74 12.80
N GLY A 167 12.14 7.17 11.68
CA GLY A 167 13.07 6.04 11.69
C GLY A 167 12.45 4.71 12.10
N ILE A 168 11.12 4.58 12.04
CA ILE A 168 10.39 3.37 12.36
C ILE A 168 9.54 2.95 11.15
N VAL A 169 9.55 1.67 10.84
CA VAL A 169 8.65 1.01 9.88
C VAL A 169 7.57 0.26 10.65
N PHE A 170 6.33 0.41 10.21
CA PHE A 170 5.18 -0.29 10.75
C PHE A 170 4.59 -1.20 9.68
N ALA A 171 4.50 -2.49 10.00
CA ALA A 171 3.98 -3.50 9.08
C ALA A 171 3.05 -4.44 9.84
N GLY A 172 1.91 -4.78 9.25
CA GLY A 172 0.92 -5.59 9.92
C GLY A 172 0.15 -6.50 8.97
N SER A 173 -0.45 -7.52 9.57
CA SER A 173 -1.26 -8.51 8.87
C SER A 173 -2.22 -9.20 9.84
N SER A 174 -3.32 -9.75 9.34
CA SER A 174 -4.32 -10.38 10.22
C SER A 174 -5.07 -11.56 9.59
N TYR A 175 -4.41 -12.34 8.74
CA TYR A 175 -5.02 -13.51 8.08
C TYR A 175 -5.06 -14.74 9.02
N ASP A 176 -4.09 -15.64 8.92
CA ASP A 176 -3.97 -16.83 9.77
C ASP A 176 -3.35 -16.50 11.15
N THR A 177 -2.46 -15.53 11.15
CA THR A 177 -1.86 -14.93 12.35
C THR A 177 -2.10 -13.42 12.33
N ARG A 178 -2.16 -12.83 13.53
CA ARG A 178 -2.36 -11.39 13.71
C ARG A 178 -1.11 -10.79 14.29
N ASN A 179 -0.49 -9.89 13.56
CA ASN A 179 0.66 -9.16 14.05
C ASN A 179 0.72 -7.76 13.46
N LEU A 180 1.15 -6.80 14.26
CA LEU A 180 1.53 -5.45 13.87
C LEU A 180 2.87 -5.17 14.54
N LEU A 181 3.90 -4.93 13.74
CA LEU A 181 5.28 -4.75 14.16
C LEU A 181 5.68 -3.28 14.02
N ALA A 182 6.46 -2.79 14.97
CA ALA A 182 7.24 -1.55 14.83
C ALA A 182 8.72 -1.88 14.78
N ILE A 183 9.36 -1.54 13.67
CA ILE A 183 10.74 -1.90 13.34
C ILE A 183 11.58 -0.64 13.29
N ARG A 184 12.53 -0.51 14.22
CA ARG A 184 13.50 0.58 14.24
C ARG A 184 14.53 0.37 13.12
N LEU A 185 14.77 1.43 12.35
CA LEU A 185 15.74 1.42 11.23
C LEU A 185 17.18 1.70 11.67
N ASP A 186 17.35 2.36 12.82
CA ASP A 186 18.66 2.65 13.38
C ASP A 186 19.42 1.37 13.75
N GLY A 187 20.49 1.09 13.00
CA GLY A 187 21.33 -0.09 13.18
C GLY A 187 20.71 -1.38 12.64
N ALA A 188 19.58 -1.34 11.94
CA ALA A 188 18.96 -2.54 11.38
C ALA A 188 19.84 -3.14 10.27
N LYS A 189 20.22 -4.41 10.44
CA LYS A 189 21.04 -5.16 9.47
C LYS A 189 20.82 -6.66 9.62
N GLY A 190 20.70 -7.38 8.50
CA GLY A 190 20.49 -8.83 8.48
C GLY A 190 19.11 -9.26 8.97
N ASP A 191 18.96 -10.49 9.45
CA ASP A 191 17.72 -10.96 10.08
C ASP A 191 17.59 -10.33 11.47
N ILE A 192 16.61 -9.44 11.61
CA ILE A 192 16.32 -8.71 12.86
C ILE A 192 15.13 -9.30 13.62
N THR A 193 14.64 -10.47 13.22
CA THR A 193 13.51 -11.14 13.86
C THR A 193 13.81 -11.45 15.32
N GLY A 194 12.92 -11.02 16.22
CA GLY A 194 13.06 -11.26 17.66
C GLY A 194 14.20 -10.47 18.33
N THR A 195 14.86 -9.56 17.60
CA THR A 195 15.85 -8.64 18.16
C THR A 195 15.19 -7.40 18.75
N ASP A 196 15.98 -6.56 19.41
CA ASP A 196 15.56 -5.27 19.96
C ASP A 196 15.24 -4.20 18.89
N GLN A 197 15.44 -4.52 17.60
CA GLN A 197 14.97 -3.70 16.49
C GLN A 197 13.45 -3.75 16.34
N VAL A 198 12.79 -4.81 16.81
CA VAL A 198 11.33 -4.84 16.95
C VAL A 198 10.97 -4.13 18.26
N LEU A 199 10.64 -2.84 18.16
CA LEU A 199 10.34 -1.97 19.30
C LEU A 199 9.16 -2.47 20.11
N TRP A 200 8.12 -2.90 19.41
CA TRP A 200 6.93 -3.49 19.99
C TRP A 200 6.20 -4.33 18.94
N SER A 201 5.31 -5.22 19.41
CA SER A 201 4.40 -5.97 18.55
C SER A 201 3.00 -6.02 19.18
N ARG A 202 1.96 -6.08 18.33
CA ARG A 202 0.56 -6.19 18.77
C ARG A 202 -0.14 -7.30 18.01
N ARG A 203 -1.04 -8.01 18.70
CA ARG A 203 -1.95 -9.01 18.11
C ARG A 203 -3.40 -8.52 17.98
N ARG A 204 -3.69 -7.34 18.53
CA ARG A 204 -5.01 -6.67 18.51
C ARG A 204 -4.93 -5.47 17.59
N GLY A 205 -6.01 -5.22 16.83
CA GLY A 205 -6.08 -4.09 15.90
C GLY A 205 -5.11 -4.21 14.71
N CYS A 206 -4.83 -5.42 14.26
CA CYS A 206 -3.95 -5.64 13.11
C CYS A 206 -4.72 -5.41 11.78
N PRO A 207 -4.10 -4.76 10.79
CA PRO A 207 -4.68 -4.57 9.46
C PRO A 207 -4.67 -5.88 8.66
N TYR A 208 -5.55 -5.98 7.66
CA TYR A 208 -5.45 -7.00 6.61
C TYR A 208 -5.42 -6.38 5.21
N VAL A 209 -6.58 -5.92 4.70
CA VAL A 209 -6.66 -5.28 3.36
C VAL A 209 -6.24 -3.80 3.44
N PRO A 210 -6.82 -2.97 4.31
CA PRO A 210 -6.44 -1.57 4.40
C PRO A 210 -5.07 -1.43 5.07
N SER A 211 -4.12 -0.79 4.37
CA SER A 211 -2.86 -0.36 4.99
C SER A 211 -3.12 0.58 6.16
N PRO A 212 -2.29 0.57 7.22
CA PRO A 212 -2.34 1.55 8.29
C PRO A 212 -2.23 3.00 7.78
N LEU A 213 -2.77 3.95 8.53
CA LEU A 213 -2.43 5.37 8.40
C LEU A 213 -1.53 5.76 9.56
N LEU A 214 -0.48 6.52 9.28
CA LEU A 214 0.32 7.20 10.30
C LEU A 214 0.04 8.70 10.23
N TYR A 215 -0.48 9.27 11.32
CA TYR A 215 -0.88 10.68 11.36
C TYR A 215 -0.70 11.26 12.77
N ASP A 216 -0.04 12.42 12.86
CA ASP A 216 0.32 13.12 14.11
C ASP A 216 0.90 12.22 15.22
N GLY A 217 1.80 11.30 14.85
CA GLY A 217 2.47 10.38 15.79
C GLY A 217 1.64 9.15 16.19
N PHE A 218 0.46 8.94 15.61
CA PHE A 218 -0.39 7.79 15.88
C PHE A 218 -0.60 6.93 14.65
N LEU A 219 -0.63 5.62 14.85
CA LEU A 219 -1.08 4.66 13.86
C LEU A 219 -2.59 4.45 14.01
N TYR A 220 -3.27 4.55 12.87
CA TYR A 220 -4.67 4.25 12.68
C TYR A 220 -4.79 2.96 11.90
N THR A 221 -5.23 1.89 12.57
CA THR A 221 -5.38 0.57 11.96
C THR A 221 -6.81 0.09 12.05
N LEU A 222 -7.35 -0.39 10.93
CA LEU A 222 -8.63 -1.09 10.94
C LEU A 222 -8.41 -2.52 11.43
N GLN A 223 -9.33 -3.01 12.24
CA GLN A 223 -9.34 -4.42 12.61
C GLN A 223 -9.70 -5.25 11.39
N HIS A 224 -8.70 -5.89 10.78
CA HIS A 224 -8.87 -6.67 9.57
C HIS A 224 -9.36 -5.80 8.39
N TYR A 225 -10.67 -5.80 8.11
CA TYR A 225 -11.36 -4.88 7.18
C TYR A 225 -12.68 -4.34 7.75
N GLN A 226 -12.86 -4.40 9.08
CA GLN A 226 -14.12 -4.09 9.76
C GLN A 226 -14.19 -2.62 10.18
N GLY A 227 -15.39 -2.12 10.47
CA GLY A 227 -15.62 -0.77 11.00
C GLY A 227 -15.17 -0.57 12.45
N VAL A 228 -13.96 -1.00 12.80
CA VAL A 228 -13.35 -0.79 14.10
C VAL A 228 -11.93 -0.30 13.86
N ILE A 229 -11.65 0.94 14.24
CA ILE A 229 -10.34 1.57 14.04
C ILE A 229 -9.64 1.79 15.38
N PHE A 230 -8.38 1.40 15.44
CA PHE A 230 -7.52 1.56 16.59
C PHE A 230 -6.66 2.81 16.40
N ARG A 231 -6.43 3.55 17.49
CA ARG A 231 -5.48 4.66 17.57
C ARG A 231 -4.35 4.23 18.50
N ILE A 232 -3.16 4.08 17.95
CA ILE A 232 -2.02 3.44 18.60
C ILE A 232 -0.88 4.46 18.62
N ASP A 233 -0.27 4.70 19.76
CA ASP A 233 0.94 5.50 19.82
C ASP A 233 2.06 4.79 19.04
N SER A 234 2.64 5.49 18.06
CA SER A 234 3.60 4.88 17.13
C SER A 234 4.91 4.47 17.82
N LYS A 235 5.26 5.08 18.96
CA LYS A 235 6.52 4.85 19.65
C LYS A 235 6.45 3.65 20.58
N ASN A 236 5.34 3.51 21.33
CA ASN A 236 5.24 2.48 22.37
C ASN A 236 4.21 1.38 22.07
N GLY A 237 3.36 1.53 21.04
CA GLY A 237 2.37 0.52 20.65
C GLY A 237 1.14 0.46 21.57
N GLU A 238 0.99 1.42 22.49
CA GLU A 238 -0.16 1.50 23.39
C GLU A 238 -1.38 2.09 22.69
N GLU A 239 -2.56 1.62 23.09
CA GLU A 239 -3.83 2.12 22.60
C GLU A 239 -4.17 3.44 23.30
N GLN A 240 -4.46 4.48 22.52
CA GLN A 240 -4.72 5.83 23.03
C GLN A 240 -6.07 6.33 22.51
N GLY A 241 -7.11 6.15 23.32
CA GLY A 241 -8.47 6.65 23.05
C GLY A 241 -9.42 5.68 22.35
N GLY A 242 -8.91 4.66 21.66
CA GLY A 242 -9.70 3.68 20.91
C GLY A 242 -9.93 2.34 21.64
N PRO A 243 -10.41 1.30 20.92
CA PRO A 243 -10.83 1.34 19.52
C PRO A 243 -12.17 2.06 19.33
N PHE A 244 -12.31 2.76 18.20
CA PHE A 244 -13.53 3.45 17.82
C PHE A 244 -14.36 2.58 16.86
N ARG A 245 -15.65 2.42 17.15
CA ARG A 245 -16.59 1.74 16.26
C ARG A 245 -17.16 2.72 15.23
N LEU A 246 -17.02 2.37 13.96
CA LEU A 246 -17.52 3.12 12.81
C LEU A 246 -18.89 2.56 12.44
N ALA A 247 -19.93 2.96 13.17
CA ALA A 247 -21.27 2.34 13.09
C ALA A 247 -21.86 2.31 11.66
N ALA A 248 -21.51 3.29 10.83
CA ALA A 248 -22.00 3.39 9.45
C ALA A 248 -21.11 2.70 8.40
N VAL A 249 -19.96 2.14 8.80
CA VAL A 249 -18.94 1.60 7.89
C VAL A 249 -18.74 0.12 8.16
N THR A 250 -18.97 -0.69 7.12
CA THR A 250 -18.66 -2.12 7.08
C THR A 250 -17.89 -2.42 5.80
N GLU A 251 -17.08 -3.49 5.78
CA GLU A 251 -16.28 -3.88 4.61
C GLU A 251 -15.42 -2.74 4.05
N VAL A 252 -14.31 -2.46 4.72
CA VAL A 252 -13.37 -1.41 4.34
C VAL A 252 -12.18 -2.00 3.62
N TYR A 253 -12.00 -1.63 2.35
CA TYR A 253 -10.81 -2.01 1.57
C TYR A 253 -9.86 -0.83 1.38
N SER A 254 -10.40 0.39 1.32
CA SER A 254 -9.59 1.60 1.25
C SER A 254 -8.83 1.82 2.55
N SER A 255 -7.55 2.18 2.45
CA SER A 255 -6.80 2.68 3.60
C SER A 255 -7.41 3.98 4.13
N PRO A 256 -7.44 4.17 5.46
CA PRO A 256 -7.77 5.46 6.03
C PRO A 256 -6.79 6.53 5.58
N VAL A 257 -7.25 7.78 5.50
CA VAL A 257 -6.39 8.95 5.22
C VAL A 257 -6.59 10.02 6.27
N GLY A 258 -5.56 10.82 6.51
CA GLY A 258 -5.56 11.90 7.52
C GLY A 258 -5.30 13.25 6.88
N ALA A 259 -6.11 14.25 7.22
CA ALA A 259 -5.87 15.65 6.86
C ALA A 259 -6.68 16.60 7.74
N ALA A 260 -6.15 17.79 7.96
CA ALA A 260 -6.81 18.86 8.73
C ALA A 260 -7.32 18.41 10.11
N GLY A 261 -6.54 17.57 10.82
CA GLY A 261 -6.92 17.04 12.14
C GLY A 261 -8.07 16.04 12.12
N ARG A 262 -8.37 15.46 10.94
CA ARG A 262 -9.46 14.51 10.72
C ARG A 262 -8.95 13.22 10.10
N ILE A 263 -9.62 12.12 10.43
CA ILE A 263 -9.41 10.80 9.83
C ILE A 263 -10.63 10.47 8.96
N TYR A 264 -10.39 10.03 7.73
CA TYR A 264 -11.43 9.66 6.77
C TYR A 264 -11.34 8.17 6.48
N VAL A 265 -12.43 7.45 6.73
CA VAL A 265 -12.53 6.00 6.49
C VAL A 265 -13.70 5.74 5.54
N THR A 266 -13.41 5.22 4.35
CA THR A 266 -14.41 4.95 3.32
C THR A 266 -14.71 3.46 3.24
N SER A 267 -15.98 3.07 3.21
CA SER A 267 -16.39 1.69 3.00
C SER A 267 -16.60 1.37 1.52
N ARG A 268 -16.66 0.07 1.20
CA ARG A 268 -17.07 -0.40 -0.13
C ARG A 268 -18.45 0.08 -0.57
N ALA A 269 -19.33 0.44 0.37
CA ALA A 269 -20.66 0.97 0.09
C ALA A 269 -20.68 2.49 -0.19
N GLY A 270 -19.52 3.12 -0.39
CA GLY A 270 -19.41 4.55 -0.66
C GLY A 270 -19.68 5.43 0.56
N ILE A 271 -19.67 4.86 1.78
CA ILE A 271 -19.89 5.59 3.03
C ILE A 271 -18.54 6.02 3.59
N THR A 272 -18.34 7.32 3.80
CA THR A 272 -17.14 7.86 4.46
C THR A 272 -17.50 8.34 5.86
N GLN A 273 -16.91 7.71 6.88
CA GLN A 273 -16.94 8.18 8.26
C GLN A 273 -15.74 9.10 8.51
N VAL A 274 -16.02 10.30 9.03
CA VAL A 274 -15.00 11.28 9.42
C VAL A 274 -14.90 11.32 10.93
N LEU A 275 -13.70 11.16 11.47
CA LEU A 275 -13.40 11.22 12.90
C LEU A 275 -12.45 12.38 13.22
N SER A 276 -12.47 12.90 14.44
CA SER A 276 -11.37 13.72 14.96
C SER A 276 -10.10 12.87 15.14
N ASN A 277 -8.94 13.50 14.99
CA ASN A 277 -7.62 12.88 15.22
C ASN A 277 -7.18 12.89 16.70
N ASP A 278 -7.98 13.51 17.57
CA ASP A 278 -7.75 13.54 19.02
C ASP A 278 -8.04 12.19 19.70
N ALA A 279 -7.74 12.10 20.99
CA ALA A 279 -7.95 10.89 21.78
C ALA A 279 -9.43 10.52 21.98
N GLU A 280 -10.37 11.42 21.68
CA GLU A 280 -11.80 11.11 21.80
C GLU A 280 -12.33 10.44 20.52
N GLY A 281 -11.67 10.65 19.37
CA GLY A 281 -12.05 10.03 18.10
C GLY A 281 -13.51 10.28 17.73
N LYS A 282 -14.00 11.50 18.01
CA LYS A 282 -15.39 11.90 17.80
C LYS A 282 -15.78 11.72 16.34
N SER A 283 -16.95 11.12 16.11
CA SER A 283 -17.58 11.13 14.79
C SER A 283 -18.01 12.55 14.42
N LEU A 284 -17.38 13.11 13.39
CA LEU A 284 -17.61 14.48 12.93
C LEU A 284 -18.65 14.53 11.82
N ALA A 285 -18.64 13.55 10.92
CA ALA A 285 -19.58 13.47 9.80
C ALA A 285 -19.66 12.05 9.24
N THR A 286 -20.80 11.71 8.66
CA THR A 286 -21.00 10.51 7.83
C THR A 286 -21.52 10.95 6.47
N ASN A 287 -20.75 10.66 5.42
CA ASN A 287 -21.09 11.03 4.04
C ASN A 287 -21.37 9.76 3.22
N ARG A 288 -22.15 9.88 2.15
CA ARG A 288 -22.44 8.77 1.24
C ARG A 288 -22.34 9.23 -0.21
N LEU A 289 -21.64 8.46 -1.02
CA LEU A 289 -21.65 8.52 -2.48
C LEU A 289 -22.41 7.30 -3.01
N ASP A 290 -23.20 7.47 -4.07
CA ASP A 290 -23.92 6.37 -4.74
C ASP A 290 -23.00 5.58 -5.69
N ASP A 291 -21.90 5.08 -5.13
CA ASP A 291 -20.84 4.36 -5.84
C ASP A 291 -20.21 3.31 -4.91
N SER A 292 -19.58 2.29 -5.49
CA SER A 292 -18.75 1.36 -4.72
C SER A 292 -17.30 1.84 -4.73
N ILE A 293 -16.64 1.80 -3.56
CA ILE A 293 -15.30 2.37 -3.38
C ILE A 293 -14.37 1.37 -2.69
N SER A 294 -13.36 0.90 -3.42
CA SER A 294 -12.25 0.12 -2.85
C SER A 294 -10.95 0.92 -2.76
N ALA A 295 -10.86 2.08 -3.42
CA ALA A 295 -9.65 2.89 -3.49
C ALA A 295 -9.53 3.83 -2.27
N SER A 296 -8.33 3.93 -1.72
CA SER A 296 -7.96 4.99 -0.77
C SER A 296 -8.12 6.36 -1.41
N ALA A 297 -8.57 7.34 -0.63
CA ALA A 297 -8.67 8.72 -1.10
C ALA A 297 -7.28 9.29 -1.39
N ALA A 298 -7.15 10.06 -2.47
CA ALA A 298 -5.95 10.85 -2.73
C ALA A 298 -6.21 12.29 -2.27
N ILE A 299 -5.32 12.84 -1.44
CA ILE A 299 -5.44 14.21 -0.93
C ILE A 299 -4.41 15.07 -1.66
N ALA A 300 -4.87 16.17 -2.27
CA ALA A 300 -4.02 17.13 -2.95
C ALA A 300 -4.45 18.55 -2.56
N GLY A 301 -3.60 19.25 -1.81
CA GLY A 301 -3.94 20.56 -1.27
C GLY A 301 -5.19 20.49 -0.37
N SER A 302 -6.23 21.25 -0.73
CA SER A 302 -7.53 21.27 -0.04
C SER A 302 -8.58 20.33 -0.65
N GLU A 303 -8.18 19.47 -1.59
CA GLU A 303 -9.09 18.61 -2.34
C GLU A 303 -8.87 17.14 -1.99
N LEU A 304 -9.97 16.40 -1.90
CA LEU A 304 -9.99 14.97 -1.67
C LEU A 304 -10.60 14.27 -2.89
N TYR A 305 -9.82 13.39 -3.52
CA TYR A 305 -10.20 12.61 -4.69
C TYR A 305 -10.55 11.18 -4.30
N LEU A 306 -11.72 10.71 -4.73
CA LEU A 306 -12.19 9.34 -4.49
C LEU A 306 -12.56 8.66 -5.82
N ARG A 307 -11.93 7.53 -6.09
CA ARG A 307 -12.25 6.70 -7.26
C ARG A 307 -13.29 5.64 -6.86
N GLY A 308 -14.50 5.77 -7.38
CA GLY A 308 -15.52 4.74 -7.34
C GLY A 308 -15.44 3.81 -8.57
N GLU A 309 -16.41 2.90 -8.69
CA GLU A 309 -16.57 2.06 -9.86
C GLU A 309 -17.18 2.83 -11.04
N LYS A 310 -18.02 3.83 -10.75
CA LYS A 310 -18.72 4.62 -11.77
C LYS A 310 -18.05 5.96 -12.04
N HIS A 311 -17.53 6.63 -11.01
CA HIS A 311 -17.02 8.00 -11.12
C HIS A 311 -15.70 8.24 -10.39
N LEU A 312 -15.01 9.30 -10.80
CA LEU A 312 -13.97 9.95 -10.02
C LEU A 312 -14.56 11.21 -9.38
N TYR A 313 -14.60 11.25 -8.05
CA TYR A 313 -15.13 12.36 -7.27
C TYR A 313 -13.98 13.28 -6.83
N CYS A 314 -14.24 14.59 -6.84
CA CYS A 314 -13.42 15.59 -6.16
C CYS A 314 -14.30 16.27 -5.10
N ILE A 315 -13.89 16.21 -3.84
CA ILE A 315 -14.55 16.82 -2.70
C ILE A 315 -13.64 17.95 -2.20
N ALA A 316 -14.15 19.17 -2.24
CA ALA A 316 -13.43 20.38 -1.85
C ALA A 316 -14.38 21.34 -1.12
N GLU A 317 -13.83 22.23 -0.30
CA GLU A 317 -14.59 23.37 0.21
C GLU A 317 -15.00 24.28 -0.96
N LYS A 318 -16.20 24.87 -0.86
CA LYS A 318 -16.72 25.79 -1.88
C LYS A 318 -16.13 27.18 -1.74
#